data_AF-A0A147B6Y4-F1
#
_entry.id   AF-A0A147B6Y4-F1
#
_cell.length_a   1.000
_cell.length_b   1.000
_cell.length_c   1.000
_cell.angle_alpha   90.00
_cell.angle_beta   90.00
_cell.angle_gamma   90.00
#
_symmetry.space_group_name_H-M   'P 1'
#
loop_
_entity.id
_entity.type
_entity.pdbx_description
1 polymer ?
#
loop_
_entity_poly.entity_id
_entity_poly.type
_entity_poly.pdbx_seq_one_letter_code
_entity_poly.pdbx_strand_id
1 'polypeptide(L)'
;LGRGLKPLESDGMESTAAITAQPQSYDFNPCPTCYDSVPDSFNSIYCKSTSVLRVQLLRATERKVRVTHNVSPRLRRRLPVGDVAVHTLPEDCPCDPLTTDSSPKASLLVMGDRSMLSTTRLGTISLKVTGRMVIVAFPDMEAEVATLKA
;
A
#
# COMPACT_ATOMS: atom_id res chain seq x y z
N LEU A 1 73.43 24.58 -30.81
CA LEU A 1 74.20 23.84 -29.78
C LEU A 1 73.77 24.39 -28.43
N GLY A 2 73.17 23.70 -27.46
CA GLY A 2 72.82 22.31 -27.23
C GLY A 2 71.79 22.26 -26.08
N ARG A 3 71.30 21.05 -25.80
CA ARG A 3 70.13 20.68 -24.99
C ARG A 3 70.32 20.79 -23.46
N GLY A 4 69.19 20.83 -22.74
CA GLY A 4 69.02 20.34 -21.35
C GLY A 4 67.66 20.74 -20.76
N LEU A 5 66.59 19.91 -20.83
CA LEU A 5 66.10 18.93 -19.81
C LEU A 5 65.66 19.63 -18.49
N LYS A 6 64.43 19.56 -17.93
CA LYS A 6 63.16 18.80 -18.08
C LYS A 6 62.04 19.63 -17.40
N PRO A 7 60.75 19.54 -17.78
CA PRO A 7 59.64 19.76 -16.85
C PRO A 7 59.33 18.47 -16.08
N LEU A 8 59.22 18.54 -14.75
CA LEU A 8 58.57 17.50 -13.95
C LEU A 8 57.06 17.68 -14.13
N GLU A 9 56.40 16.64 -14.63
CA GLU A 9 54.97 16.44 -14.47
C GLU A 9 54.62 16.35 -12.98
N SER A 10 53.51 16.96 -12.58
CA SER A 10 52.71 16.47 -11.47
C SER A 10 51.25 16.65 -11.84
N ASP A 11 50.60 15.53 -12.05
CA ASP A 11 49.20 15.34 -12.35
C ASP A 11 48.28 16.12 -11.39
N GLY A 12 47.58 17.11 -11.94
CA GLY A 12 46.33 17.62 -11.39
C GLY A 12 45.18 16.88 -12.05
N MET A 13 45.00 15.59 -11.73
CA MET A 13 43.89 14.78 -12.22
C MET A 13 42.62 15.18 -11.45
N GLU A 14 41.97 16.25 -11.91
CA GLU A 14 40.63 16.64 -11.46
C GLU A 14 39.62 15.62 -12.00
N SER A 15 39.54 14.47 -11.33
CA SER A 15 38.51 13.48 -11.60
C SER A 15 37.24 13.93 -10.87
N THR A 16 36.46 14.77 -11.54
CA THR A 16 35.04 14.97 -11.22
C THR A 16 34.36 13.61 -11.34
N ALA A 17 34.24 12.90 -10.21
CA ALA A 17 33.39 11.73 -10.09
C ALA A 17 31.96 12.22 -10.33
N ALA A 18 31.48 12.09 -11.57
CA ALA A 18 30.08 12.15 -11.87
C ALA A 18 29.42 11.05 -11.02
N ILE A 19 28.75 11.45 -9.94
CA ILE A 19 27.84 10.58 -9.20
C ILE A 19 26.69 10.33 -10.18
N THR A 20 26.86 9.31 -11.01
CA THR A 20 25.78 8.75 -11.81
C THR A 20 24.80 8.19 -10.80
N ALA A 21 23.77 8.96 -10.47
CA ALA A 21 22.61 8.43 -9.78
C ALA A 21 22.08 7.31 -10.67
N GLN A 22 22.40 6.07 -10.32
CA GLN A 22 21.77 4.92 -10.95
C GLN A 22 20.27 5.14 -10.81
N PRO A 23 19.47 5.05 -11.89
CA PRO A 23 18.04 5.01 -11.74
C PRO A 23 17.77 3.84 -10.82
N GLN A 24 17.34 4.13 -9.58
CA GLN A 24 16.83 3.08 -8.71
C GLN A 24 15.70 2.46 -9.51
N SER A 25 15.93 1.25 -10.02
CA SER A 25 14.88 0.41 -10.54
C SER A 25 13.94 0.22 -9.36
N TYR A 26 12.90 1.05 -9.31
CA TYR A 26 11.76 0.76 -8.48
C TYR A 26 11.24 -0.55 -9.05
N ASP A 27 11.53 -1.65 -8.37
CA ASP A 27 10.83 -2.90 -8.56
C ASP A 27 9.36 -2.59 -8.25
N PHE A 28 8.64 -2.21 -9.29
CA PHE A 28 7.23 -1.95 -9.21
C PHE A 28 6.58 -3.31 -9.06
N ASN A 29 6.45 -3.76 -7.81
CA ASN A 29 5.59 -4.89 -7.52
C ASN A 29 4.17 -4.47 -7.93
N PRO A 30 3.55 -5.12 -8.93
CA PRO A 30 2.20 -4.75 -9.34
C PRO A 30 1.17 -5.15 -8.28
N CYS A 31 1.46 -6.18 -7.49
CA CYS A 31 0.51 -6.81 -6.58
C CYS A 31 0.61 -6.29 -5.15
N PRO A 32 -0.54 -6.09 -4.46
CA PRO A 32 -0.53 -5.74 -3.04
C PRO A 32 0.12 -6.85 -2.21
N THR A 33 0.61 -6.49 -1.03
CA THR A 33 0.95 -7.50 -0.02
C THR A 33 -0.30 -7.83 0.79
N CYS A 34 -0.71 -9.10 0.82
CA CYS A 34 -1.91 -9.54 1.53
C CYS A 34 -1.56 -10.52 2.66
N TYR A 35 -2.19 -10.34 3.81
CA TYR A 35 -2.03 -11.19 4.98
C TYR A 35 -3.40 -11.66 5.48
N ASP A 36 -3.51 -12.96 5.77
CA ASP A 36 -4.72 -13.57 6.35
C ASP A 36 -4.84 -13.34 7.87
N SER A 37 -3.82 -12.76 8.49
CA SER A 37 -3.79 -12.39 9.90
C SER A 37 -2.84 -11.21 10.13
N VAL A 38 -2.89 -10.61 11.32
CA VAL A 38 -2.05 -9.46 11.67
C VAL A 38 -0.56 -9.88 11.72
N PRO A 39 0.32 -9.35 10.85
CA PRO A 39 1.73 -9.72 10.86
C PRO A 39 2.49 -9.05 12.02
N ASP A 40 3.62 -9.62 12.45
CA ASP A 40 4.49 -9.02 13.49
C ASP A 40 4.98 -7.61 13.12
N SER A 41 5.13 -7.36 11.82
CA SER A 41 5.54 -6.06 11.27
C SER A 41 4.41 -5.04 11.19
N PHE A 42 3.19 -5.36 11.65
CA PHE A 42 1.99 -4.53 11.51
C PHE A 42 2.21 -3.09 11.99
N ASN A 43 2.78 -2.90 13.19
CA ASN A 43 3.01 -1.55 13.73
C ASN A 43 3.93 -0.71 12.82
N SER A 44 4.96 -1.32 12.24
CA SER A 44 5.87 -0.66 11.31
C SER A 44 5.15 -0.28 10.00
N ILE A 45 4.34 -1.19 9.46
CA ILE A 45 3.54 -0.97 8.26
C ILE A 45 2.51 0.14 8.49
N TYR A 46 1.76 0.06 9.59
CA TYR A 46 0.72 1.02 9.96
C TYR A 46 1.30 2.43 10.15
N CYS A 47 2.41 2.56 10.88
CA CYS A 47 3.05 3.86 11.12
C CYS A 47 3.66 4.49 9.85
N LYS A 48 4.07 3.68 8.87
CA LYS A 48 4.55 4.15 7.57
C LYS A 48 3.41 4.51 6.61
N SER A 49 2.22 3.97 6.85
CA SER A 49 1.07 4.17 5.98
C SER A 49 0.48 5.56 6.15
N THR A 50 0.24 6.24 5.03
CA THR A 50 -0.35 7.59 5.06
C THR A 50 -1.87 7.59 5.18
N SER A 51 -2.48 6.45 4.85
CA SER A 51 -3.91 6.21 4.84
C SER A 51 -4.17 4.77 5.28
N VAL A 52 -5.07 4.57 6.23
CA VAL A 52 -5.50 3.26 6.71
C VAL A 52 -7.01 3.24 6.86
N LEU A 53 -7.65 2.30 6.17
CA LEU A 53 -9.09 2.12 6.20
C LEU A 53 -9.43 0.75 6.75
N ARG A 54 -10.42 0.72 7.63
CA ARG A 54 -11.13 -0.52 7.93
C ARG A 54 -12.26 -0.66 6.93
N VAL A 55 -12.31 -1.80 6.25
CA VAL A 55 -13.35 -2.12 5.29
C VAL A 55 -13.97 -3.47 5.61
N GLN A 56 -15.22 -3.67 5.21
CA GLN A 56 -15.89 -4.96 5.27
C GLN A 56 -16.08 -5.47 3.85
N LEU A 57 -15.63 -6.68 3.56
CA LEU A 57 -15.89 -7.33 2.27
C LEU A 57 -17.38 -7.69 2.20
N LEU A 58 -18.09 -7.15 1.22
CA LEU A 58 -19.53 -7.41 1.08
C LEU A 58 -19.79 -8.65 0.23
N ARG A 59 -19.16 -8.70 -0.95
CA ARG A 59 -19.18 -9.78 -1.93
C ARG A 59 -17.90 -9.70 -2.77
N ALA A 60 -17.07 -10.74 -2.72
CA ALA A 60 -15.82 -10.84 -3.46
C ALA A 60 -16.09 -10.87 -4.98
N THR A 61 -17.10 -11.63 -5.40
CA THR A 61 -17.52 -11.76 -6.80
C THR A 61 -17.92 -10.43 -7.44
N GLU A 62 -18.52 -9.52 -6.67
CA GLU A 62 -18.89 -8.17 -7.13
C GLU A 62 -17.80 -7.12 -6.90
N ARG A 63 -16.67 -7.51 -6.29
CA ARG A 63 -15.58 -6.61 -5.89
C ARG A 63 -16.06 -5.42 -5.05
N LYS A 64 -16.99 -5.65 -4.12
CA LYS A 64 -17.59 -4.59 -3.29
C LYS A 64 -17.11 -4.68 -1.85
N VAL A 65 -16.63 -3.54 -1.35
CA VAL A 65 -16.28 -3.34 0.05
C VAL A 65 -17.05 -2.16 0.62
N ARG A 66 -17.41 -2.22 1.90
CA ARG A 66 -17.92 -1.06 2.65
C ARG A 66 -16.80 -0.48 3.48
N VAL A 67 -16.57 0.83 3.40
CA VAL A 67 -15.63 1.50 4.31
C VAL A 67 -16.32 1.66 5.67
N THR A 68 -15.85 0.96 6.69
CA THR A 68 -16.47 1.01 8.03
C THR A 68 -15.82 2.06 8.91
N HIS A 69 -14.50 2.25 8.81
CA HIS A 69 -13.78 3.23 9.62
C HIS A 69 -12.58 3.82 8.86
N ASN A 70 -12.26 5.08 9.17
CA ASN A 70 -10.99 5.68 8.84
C ASN A 70 -10.08 5.64 10.07
N VAL A 71 -9.12 4.74 10.08
CA VAL A 71 -8.15 4.56 11.17
C VAL A 71 -6.77 5.07 10.76
N SER A 72 -6.70 6.05 9.86
CA SER A 72 -5.44 6.61 9.39
C SER A 72 -4.70 7.33 10.52
N PRO A 73 -3.38 7.13 10.69
CA PRO A 73 -2.60 7.81 11.74
C PRO A 73 -2.51 9.33 11.52
N ARG A 74 -2.78 9.82 10.30
CA ARG A 74 -2.80 11.25 9.96
C ARG A 74 -4.20 11.68 9.51
N LEU A 75 -5.03 12.09 10.46
CA LEU A 75 -6.39 12.60 10.23
C LEU A 75 -6.39 13.98 9.54
N ARG A 76 -6.22 14.03 8.21
CA ARG A 76 -6.24 15.29 7.45
C ARG A 76 -7.40 15.45 6.46
N ARG A 77 -8.11 14.37 6.10
CA ARG A 77 -9.25 14.42 5.18
C ARG A 77 -10.41 13.59 5.71
N ARG A 78 -11.62 14.08 5.48
CA ARG A 78 -12.84 13.28 5.59
C ARG A 78 -12.79 12.21 4.50
N LEU A 79 -12.83 10.95 4.91
CA LEU A 79 -12.99 9.81 4.01
C LEU A 79 -14.45 9.37 4.05
N PRO A 80 -14.96 8.75 2.97
CA PRO A 80 -16.36 8.35 2.83
C PRO A 80 -16.68 7.11 3.70
N VAL A 81 -16.68 7.30 5.02
CA VAL A 81 -17.04 6.25 5.97
C VAL A 81 -18.53 5.95 5.87
N GLY A 82 -18.89 4.67 5.78
CA GLY A 82 -20.25 4.17 5.58
C GLY A 82 -20.59 3.83 4.12
N ASP A 83 -19.82 4.37 3.17
CA ASP A 83 -20.07 4.20 1.74
C ASP A 83 -19.51 2.87 1.22
N VAL A 84 -20.09 2.42 0.10
CA VAL A 84 -19.64 1.24 -0.64
C VAL A 84 -18.68 1.67 -1.73
N ALA A 85 -17.52 1.03 -1.77
CA ALA A 85 -16.53 1.18 -2.82
C ALA A 85 -16.44 -0.09 -3.66
N VAL A 86 -16.28 0.08 -4.97
CA VAL A 86 -15.87 -1.01 -5.88
C VAL A 86 -14.36 -1.04 -5.89
N HIS A 87 -13.76 -2.19 -5.58
CA HIS A 87 -12.30 -2.32 -5.61
C HIS A 87 -11.82 -2.90 -6.95
N THR A 88 -10.61 -2.49 -7.34
CA THR A 88 -9.90 -3.05 -8.49
C THR A 88 -8.61 -3.67 -8.01
N LEU A 89 -8.42 -4.96 -8.26
CA LEU A 89 -7.15 -5.67 -8.06
C LEU A 89 -6.51 -5.88 -9.44
N PRO A 90 -5.19 -5.67 -9.61
CA PRO A 90 -4.52 -6.00 -10.87
C PRO A 90 -4.71 -7.49 -11.20
N GLU A 91 -4.76 -7.81 -12.49
CA GLU A 91 -4.93 -9.18 -12.96
C GLU A 91 -3.81 -10.08 -12.41
N ASP A 92 -4.16 -11.34 -12.13
CA ASP A 92 -3.26 -12.38 -11.62
C ASP A 92 -2.58 -12.10 -10.26
N CYS A 93 -2.99 -11.06 -9.53
CA CYS A 93 -2.50 -10.83 -8.18
C CYS A 93 -3.23 -11.70 -7.15
N PRO A 94 -2.52 -12.57 -6.39
CA PRO A 94 -3.13 -13.31 -5.29
C PRO A 94 -3.42 -12.36 -4.12
N CYS A 95 -4.66 -12.37 -3.62
CA CYS A 95 -5.04 -11.65 -2.42
C CYS A 95 -6.34 -12.22 -1.85
N ASP A 96 -6.24 -13.41 -1.26
CA ASP A 96 -7.36 -14.18 -0.71
C ASP A 96 -8.28 -13.35 0.21
N PRO A 97 -7.78 -12.46 1.09
CA PRO A 97 -8.64 -11.62 1.91
C PRO A 97 -9.61 -10.72 1.13
N LEU A 98 -9.30 -10.38 -0.13
CA LEU A 98 -10.16 -9.59 -1.01
C LEU A 98 -10.97 -10.42 -2.01
N THR A 99 -10.51 -11.63 -2.34
CA THR A 99 -11.06 -12.43 -3.45
C THR A 99 -11.88 -13.62 -2.99
N THR A 100 -11.80 -13.99 -1.72
CA THR A 100 -12.52 -15.14 -1.16
C THR A 100 -13.68 -14.66 -0.31
N ASP A 101 -14.90 -15.09 -0.66
CA ASP A 101 -16.07 -14.85 0.17
C ASP A 101 -15.93 -15.64 1.49
N SER A 102 -16.14 -14.96 2.60
CA SER A 102 -16.04 -15.51 3.96
C SER A 102 -17.31 -15.19 4.76
N SER A 103 -17.72 -16.12 5.63
CA SER A 103 -18.84 -15.95 6.55
C SER A 103 -18.35 -16.21 7.99
N PRO A 104 -18.46 -15.23 8.92
CA PRO A 104 -19.00 -13.88 8.73
C PRO A 104 -18.13 -13.04 7.79
N LYS A 105 -18.70 -11.96 7.24
CA LYS A 105 -18.02 -11.06 6.30
C LYS A 105 -16.68 -10.59 6.86
N ALA A 106 -15.58 -10.88 6.17
CA ALA A 106 -14.26 -10.45 6.59
C ALA A 106 -14.17 -8.93 6.75
N SER A 107 -13.67 -8.52 7.91
CA SER A 107 -13.17 -7.17 8.18
C SER A 107 -11.70 -7.13 7.75
N LEU A 108 -11.32 -6.11 6.99
CA LEU A 108 -9.98 -5.95 6.45
C LEU A 108 -9.43 -4.57 6.82
N LEU A 109 -8.13 -4.49 7.07
CA LEU A 109 -7.38 -3.25 7.08
C LEU A 109 -6.69 -3.07 5.75
N VAL A 110 -7.02 -1.98 5.07
CA VAL A 110 -6.40 -1.57 3.80
C VAL A 110 -5.48 -0.39 4.10
N MET A 111 -4.19 -0.63 3.98
CA MET A 111 -3.11 0.30 4.27
C MET A 111 -2.43 0.72 2.97
N GLY A 112 -2.23 2.03 2.79
CA GLY A 112 -1.58 2.52 1.58
C GLY A 112 -1.40 4.02 1.54
N ASP A 113 -1.35 4.53 0.31
CA ASP A 113 -1.28 5.96 0.06
C ASP A 113 -2.68 6.61 0.06
N ARG A 114 -2.69 7.95 -0.03
CA ARG A 114 -3.94 8.73 -0.02
C ARG A 114 -4.74 8.62 -1.32
N SER A 115 -4.15 8.08 -2.39
CA SER A 115 -4.77 7.95 -3.70
C SER A 115 -5.50 6.63 -3.89
N MET A 116 -5.49 5.75 -2.88
CA MET A 116 -6.20 4.47 -2.94
C MET A 116 -7.72 4.61 -3.09
N LEU A 117 -8.31 5.68 -2.56
CA LEU A 117 -9.73 6.00 -2.80
C LEU A 117 -9.87 7.13 -3.81
N SER A 118 -10.76 6.92 -4.78
CA SER A 118 -11.18 7.96 -5.72
C SER A 118 -12.69 7.94 -5.91
N THR A 119 -13.26 9.07 -6.29
CA THR A 119 -14.67 9.19 -6.62
C THR A 119 -14.78 9.46 -8.11
N THR A 120 -15.58 8.65 -8.81
CA THR A 120 -15.84 8.86 -10.23
C THR A 120 -16.77 10.06 -10.43
N ARG A 121 -16.89 10.56 -11.66
CA ARG A 121 -17.83 11.65 -12.01
C ARG A 121 -19.29 11.32 -11.68
N LEU A 122 -19.63 10.04 -11.59
CA LEU A 122 -20.97 9.54 -11.27
C LEU A 122 -21.19 9.35 -9.76
N GLY A 123 -20.23 9.75 -8.92
CA GLY A 123 -20.32 9.60 -7.47
C GLY A 123 -19.97 8.21 -6.94
N THR A 124 -19.62 7.25 -7.81
CA THR A 124 -19.16 5.93 -7.38
C THR A 124 -17.78 6.04 -6.74
N ILE A 125 -17.60 5.36 -5.61
CA ILE A 125 -16.32 5.31 -4.91
C ILE A 125 -15.55 4.08 -5.41
N SER A 126 -14.29 4.28 -5.74
CA SER A 126 -13.40 3.22 -6.19
C SER A 126 -12.20 3.10 -5.25
N LEU A 127 -11.93 1.86 -4.82
CA LEU A 127 -10.72 1.48 -4.11
C LEU A 127 -9.72 0.87 -5.09
N LYS A 128 -8.72 1.64 -5.51
CA LYS A 128 -7.70 1.18 -6.45
C LYS A 128 -6.60 0.43 -5.70
N VAL A 129 -6.62 -0.90 -5.76
CA VAL A 129 -5.58 -1.74 -5.14
C VAL A 129 -4.35 -1.78 -6.03
N THR A 130 -3.18 -1.52 -5.45
CA THR A 130 -1.88 -1.49 -6.14
C THR A 130 -0.82 -2.16 -5.28
N GLY A 131 0.35 -2.48 -5.84
CA GLY A 131 1.43 -3.08 -5.04
C GLY A 131 2.13 -2.21 -4.02
N ARG A 132 1.71 -0.95 -3.86
CA ARG A 132 2.10 -0.11 -2.73
C ARG A 132 1.21 -0.30 -1.50
N MET A 133 0.22 -1.17 -1.61
CA MET A 133 -0.78 -1.38 -0.57
C MET A 133 -0.52 -2.66 0.19
N VAL A 134 -0.89 -2.63 1.46
CA VAL A 134 -0.89 -3.79 2.33
C VAL A 134 -2.32 -4.03 2.81
N ILE A 135 -2.76 -5.27 2.71
CA ILE A 135 -4.11 -5.69 3.08
C ILE A 135 -3.97 -6.77 4.15
N VAL A 136 -4.66 -6.57 5.26
CA VAL A 136 -4.60 -7.47 6.41
C VAL A 136 -6.01 -7.86 6.77
N ALA A 137 -6.31 -9.16 6.78
CA ALA A 137 -7.54 -9.65 7.40
C ALA A 137 -7.47 -9.36 8.90
N PHE A 138 -8.50 -8.68 9.41
CA PHE A 138 -8.55 -8.19 10.77
C PHE A 138 -9.78 -8.76 11.46
N PRO A 139 -9.60 -9.54 12.56
CA PRO A 139 -10.71 -10.20 13.22
C PRO A 139 -11.76 -9.17 13.67
N ASP A 140 -13.03 -9.48 13.44
CA ASP A 140 -14.11 -8.62 13.85
C ASP A 140 -14.38 -8.84 15.35
N MET A 141 -13.92 -7.92 16.20
CA MET A 141 -14.10 -8.06 17.65
C MET A 141 -15.57 -8.17 18.07
N GLU A 142 -16.51 -7.63 17.29
CA GLU A 142 -17.94 -7.78 17.58
C GLU A 142 -18.45 -9.21 17.34
N ALA A 143 -17.90 -9.91 16.33
CA ALA A 143 -18.20 -11.32 16.11
C ALA A 143 -17.61 -12.16 17.25
N GLU A 144 -16.37 -11.89 17.66
CA GLU A 144 -15.69 -12.60 18.75
C GLU A 144 -16.42 -12.44 20.10
N VAL A 145 -16.92 -11.23 20.40
CA VAL A 145 -17.74 -10.97 21.59
C VAL A 145 -19.12 -11.64 21.50
N ALA A 146 -19.70 -11.79 20.31
CA ALA A 146 -20.96 -12.50 20.13
C ALA A 146 -20.81 -14.02 20.32
N THR A 147 -19.71 -14.62 19.85
CA THR A 147 -19.41 -16.05 20.07
C THR A 147 -19.07 -16.37 21.52
N LEU A 148 -18.46 -15.43 22.25
CA LEU A 148 -18.14 -15.59 23.68
C LEU A 148 -19.35 -15.40 24.61
N LYS A 149 -20.47 -14.91 24.09
CA LYS A 149 -21.72 -14.69 24.84
C LYS A 149 -22.82 -15.72 24.54
N ALA A 150 -22.58 -16.64 23.60
CA ALA A 150 -23.48 -17.74 23.25
C ALA A 150 -23.13 -19.02 24.03
#